data_AF-A0A7C2WUL1-F1
#
_entry.id   AF-A0A7C2WUL1-F1
#
_cell.length_a   1.000
_cell.length_b   1.000
_cell.length_c   1.000
_cell.angle_alpha   90.00
_cell.angle_beta   90.00
_cell.angle_gamma   90.00
#
_symmetry.space_group_name_H-M   'P 1'
#
loop_
_entity.id
_entity.type
_entity.pdbx_description
1 polymer ?
#
loop_
_entity_poly.entity_id
_entity_poly.type
_entity_poly.pdbx_seq_one_letter_code
_entity_poly.pdbx_strand_id
1 'polypeptide(L)'
;MLVTLNIGSASIRLLALQGKRVRTWGEVPLESGLVQDGFILHTTAVAAAINGLFESLKVSRNKVIVSLSGMSFTYRTLNLPVTPQSIREEAILRGAKKEIPVPIENLYLTWHQIGESNDELSYFIVGVPRNLIDSLVQTLTEAGIKPYMMDLRGLALARAVNQPDAILLSLEPDYFDIVVVANGKPATMHTAMPRGEGANIEDNVMRAVDELNKTIGFYNNSRPEEPLKPDTPLILTGELSVDPTARQLVQAETGYPVEPVLPPIILPPDFPLDLYTNNIGLALKKMRLKSTAKAGVGDYHDIDINLMPEKYRAESNRAAFRRLFVPAMLVIATVLMLPAYQTFDITRTETARLGSQAVIVSDELYQVRIRADEAAAIEEVITQLSADLEVLQQHHQLLARTDDIADNLEMITNAITQIGYLTSINIGVDGVITCGQTDSIATVTTYVAALEELGYYSEVRIADVEVGDTTEPSESTEYNVAFTVVTTR
;
A
#
# COMPACT_ATOMS: atom_id res chain seq x y z
N MET A 1 -11.37 34.92 2.51
CA MET A 1 -11.24 35.76 3.72
C MET A 1 -11.88 35.00 4.87
N LEU A 2 -11.27 35.06 6.05
CA LEU A 2 -11.80 34.53 7.30
C LEU A 2 -12.09 35.73 8.20
N VAL A 3 -13.21 35.71 8.90
CA VAL A 3 -13.58 36.78 9.83
C VAL A 3 -13.73 36.17 11.21
N THR A 4 -13.22 36.86 12.22
CA THR A 4 -13.35 36.46 13.61
C THR A 4 -14.05 37.56 14.38
N LEU A 5 -14.94 37.19 15.28
CA LEU A 5 -15.77 38.09 16.06
C LEU A 5 -15.65 37.72 17.53
N ASN A 6 -15.29 38.70 18.34
CA ASN A 6 -15.30 38.62 19.80
C ASN A 6 -16.34 39.60 20.32
N ILE A 7 -17.26 39.14 21.16
CA ILE A 7 -18.30 39.96 21.79
C ILE A 7 -17.98 39.96 23.29
N GLY A 8 -17.46 41.06 23.82
CA GLY A 8 -17.31 41.31 25.26
C GLY A 8 -18.45 42.17 25.79
N SER A 9 -18.43 42.54 27.07
CA SER A 9 -19.42 43.49 27.60
C SER A 9 -19.11 44.96 27.30
N ALA A 10 -17.82 45.32 27.23
CA ALA A 10 -17.40 46.69 26.94
C ALA A 10 -17.31 46.98 25.44
N SER A 11 -17.02 45.98 24.61
CA SER A 11 -16.87 46.18 23.17
C SER A 11 -17.04 44.90 22.34
N ILE A 12 -17.26 45.09 21.04
CA ILE A 12 -17.22 44.03 20.03
C ILE A 12 -15.99 44.25 19.16
N ARG A 13 -15.16 43.23 19.03
CA ARG A 13 -13.92 43.25 18.22
C ARG A 13 -14.01 42.31 17.04
N LEU A 14 -13.73 42.84 15.85
CA LEU A 14 -13.71 42.10 14.59
C LEU A 14 -12.31 42.10 13.99
N LEU A 15 -11.85 40.94 13.52
CA LEU A 15 -10.61 40.81 12.75
C LEU A 15 -10.86 39.99 11.49
N ALA A 16 -10.45 40.52 10.34
CA ALA A 16 -10.51 39.83 9.06
C ALA A 16 -9.12 39.50 8.53
N LEU A 17 -8.92 38.25 8.15
CA LEU A 17 -7.66 37.72 7.67
C LEU A 17 -7.80 37.10 6.27
N GLN A 18 -6.72 37.18 5.50
CA GLN A 18 -6.57 36.45 4.24
C GLN A 18 -5.30 35.61 4.30
N GLY A 19 -5.46 34.30 4.44
CA GLY A 19 -4.34 33.44 4.83
C GLY A 19 -3.81 33.90 6.18
N LYS A 20 -2.48 33.96 6.34
CA LYS A 20 -1.82 34.41 7.56
C LYS A 20 -1.73 35.93 7.73
N ARG A 21 -2.28 36.73 6.81
CA ARG A 21 -2.13 38.19 6.84
C ARG A 21 -3.41 38.86 7.32
N VAL A 22 -3.29 39.71 8.34
CA VAL A 22 -4.39 40.59 8.77
C VAL A 22 -4.70 41.59 7.66
N ARG A 23 -5.99 41.75 7.33
CA ARG A 23 -6.48 42.65 6.28
C ARG A 23 -7.15 43.87 6.84
N THR A 24 -8.02 43.68 7.82
CA THR A 24 -8.73 44.77 8.52
C THR A 24 -9.13 44.30 9.90
N TRP A 25 -9.26 45.26 10.81
CA TRP A 25 -9.74 45.06 12.16
C TRP A 25 -10.59 46.26 12.55
N GLY A 26 -11.46 46.09 13.53
CA GLY A 26 -12.20 47.19 14.12
C GLY A 26 -12.87 46.79 15.41
N GLU A 27 -13.30 47.81 16.12
CA GLU A 27 -13.91 47.71 17.44
C GLU A 27 -15.08 48.69 17.49
N VAL A 28 -16.14 48.29 18.15
CA VAL A 28 -17.25 49.19 18.51
C VAL A 28 -17.50 49.04 20.01
N PRO A 29 -17.53 50.15 20.77
CA PRO A 29 -17.88 50.10 22.18
C PRO A 29 -19.34 49.67 22.32
N LEU A 30 -19.63 48.96 23.41
CA LEU A 30 -20.97 48.56 23.81
C LEU A 30 -21.37 49.32 25.06
N GLU A 31 -22.65 49.66 25.14
CA GLU A 31 -23.23 50.22 26.36
C GLU A 31 -23.25 49.17 27.47
N SER A 32 -23.00 49.62 28.70
CA SER A 32 -23.04 48.76 29.88
C SER A 32 -24.44 48.13 30.03
N GLY A 33 -24.48 46.86 30.41
CA GLY A 33 -25.73 46.10 30.60
C GLY A 33 -26.29 45.43 29.34
N LEU A 34 -25.73 45.66 28.15
CA LEU A 34 -26.14 44.93 26.95
C LEU A 34 -25.69 43.46 26.97
N VAL A 35 -24.51 43.21 27.52
CA VAL A 35 -23.91 41.89 27.71
C VAL A 35 -23.37 41.84 29.14
N GLN A 36 -23.65 40.75 29.85
CA GLN A 36 -23.20 40.54 31.22
C GLN A 36 -22.76 39.09 31.39
N ASP A 37 -21.56 38.84 31.90
CA ASP A 37 -21.01 37.49 32.13
C ASP A 37 -21.11 36.59 30.88
N GLY A 38 -20.81 37.20 29.72
CA GLY A 38 -20.94 36.56 28.40
C GLY A 38 -22.38 36.32 27.92
N PHE A 39 -23.39 36.58 28.74
CA PHE A 39 -24.81 36.50 28.36
C PHE A 39 -25.25 37.79 27.67
N ILE A 40 -25.78 37.68 26.45
CA ILE A 40 -26.33 38.81 25.72
C ILE A 40 -27.76 39.07 26.22
N LEU A 41 -27.96 40.15 26.97
CA LEU A 41 -29.24 40.56 27.56
C LEU A 41 -30.13 41.27 26.53
N HIS A 42 -29.53 42.07 25.66
CA HIS A 42 -30.23 42.90 24.68
C HIS A 42 -29.81 42.56 23.25
N THR A 43 -30.35 41.46 22.71
CA THR A 43 -29.96 40.88 21.40
C THR A 43 -30.03 41.89 20.26
N THR A 44 -31.11 42.66 20.14
CA THR A 44 -31.31 43.61 19.03
C THR A 44 -30.30 44.76 19.05
N ALA A 45 -29.96 45.29 20.22
CA ALA A 45 -28.98 46.37 20.35
C ALA A 45 -27.57 45.87 19.97
N VAL A 46 -27.17 44.71 20.48
CA VAL A 46 -25.89 44.08 20.15
C VAL A 46 -25.83 43.69 18.68
N ALA A 47 -26.92 43.17 18.10
CA ALA A 47 -27.02 42.84 16.68
C ALA A 47 -26.85 44.08 15.79
N ALA A 48 -27.43 45.22 16.17
CA ALA A 48 -27.24 46.48 15.44
C ALA A 48 -25.78 46.95 15.48
N ALA A 49 -25.12 46.87 16.64
CA ALA A 49 -23.69 47.20 16.78
C ALA A 49 -22.80 46.28 15.92
N ILE A 50 -23.06 44.97 15.94
CA ILE A 50 -22.38 44.01 15.05
C ILE A 50 -22.61 44.37 13.59
N ASN A 51 -23.87 44.61 13.18
CA ASN A 51 -24.21 44.93 11.81
C ASN A 51 -23.47 46.19 11.33
N GLY A 52 -23.47 47.25 12.14
CA GLY A 52 -22.76 48.50 11.87
C GLY A 52 -21.24 48.30 11.74
N LEU A 53 -20.63 47.46 12.60
CA LEU A 53 -19.20 47.14 12.51
C LEU A 53 -18.85 46.38 11.23
N PHE A 54 -19.69 45.44 10.79
CA PHE A 54 -19.49 44.74 9.52
C PHE A 54 -19.63 45.66 8.31
N GLU A 55 -20.59 46.58 8.32
CA GLU A 55 -20.83 47.56 7.26
C GLU A 55 -19.70 48.58 7.16
N SER A 56 -19.24 49.13 8.31
CA SER A 56 -18.16 50.12 8.34
C SER A 56 -16.84 49.55 7.82
N LEU A 57 -16.51 48.31 8.18
CA LEU A 57 -15.30 47.63 7.72
C LEU A 57 -15.44 46.99 6.34
N LYS A 58 -16.66 46.98 5.75
CA LYS A 58 -16.99 46.38 4.45
C LYS A 58 -16.51 44.93 4.34
N VAL A 59 -16.65 44.16 5.41
CA VAL A 59 -16.21 42.76 5.48
C VAL A 59 -17.34 41.79 5.18
N SER A 60 -16.98 40.66 4.56
CA SER A 60 -17.94 39.59 4.26
C SER A 60 -18.43 38.91 5.54
N ARG A 61 -19.73 38.63 5.62
CA ARG A 61 -20.35 37.80 6.68
C ARG A 61 -20.17 36.30 6.48
N ASN A 62 -19.34 35.89 5.51
CA ASN A 62 -19.02 34.50 5.25
C ASN A 62 -17.85 34.02 6.12
N LYS A 63 -17.94 32.78 6.61
CA LYS A 63 -16.88 32.14 7.41
C LYS A 63 -16.53 32.95 8.67
N VAL A 64 -17.55 33.42 9.40
CA VAL A 64 -17.37 34.12 10.69
C VAL A 64 -17.15 33.07 11.78
N ILE A 65 -16.01 33.14 12.48
CA ILE A 65 -15.72 32.36 13.68
C ILE A 65 -15.97 33.24 14.91
N VAL A 66 -16.72 32.75 15.88
CA VAL A 66 -17.11 33.53 17.06
C VAL A 66 -16.49 32.93 18.33
N SER A 67 -15.97 33.79 19.20
CA SER A 67 -15.50 33.41 20.54
C SER A 67 -16.65 33.40 21.53
N LEU A 68 -16.67 32.41 22.43
CA LEU A 68 -17.42 32.47 23.67
C LEU A 68 -16.55 33.10 24.74
N SER A 69 -16.94 34.28 25.19
CA SER A 69 -16.15 35.14 26.07
C SER A 69 -16.95 35.49 27.33
N GLY A 70 -16.31 35.47 28.49
CA GLY A 70 -16.96 35.74 29.79
C GLY A 70 -18.05 34.73 30.20
N MET A 71 -18.31 33.70 29.38
CA MET A 71 -19.41 32.75 29.58
C MET A 71 -19.06 31.66 30.59
N SER A 72 -20.03 31.27 31.41
CA SER A 72 -19.90 30.05 32.23
C SER A 72 -19.92 28.80 31.34
N PHE A 73 -18.80 28.09 31.29
CA PHE A 73 -18.71 26.76 30.68
C PHE A 73 -18.10 25.79 31.69
N THR A 74 -18.33 24.51 31.47
CA THR A 74 -17.73 23.45 32.28
C THR A 74 -17.04 22.46 31.36
N TYR A 75 -15.86 21.99 31.75
CA TYR A 75 -15.13 20.99 30.98
C TYR A 75 -14.54 19.91 31.89
N ARG A 76 -14.37 18.71 31.32
CA ARG A 76 -13.79 17.54 31.97
C ARG A 76 -12.98 16.74 30.97
N THR A 77 -11.91 16.12 31.46
CA THR A 77 -11.24 15.05 30.71
C THR A 77 -11.81 13.72 31.16
N LEU A 78 -12.30 12.92 30.23
CA LEU A 78 -12.76 11.54 30.51
C LEU A 78 -11.80 10.55 29.88
N ASN A 79 -11.41 9.53 30.65
CA ASN A 79 -10.76 8.34 30.12
C ASN A 79 -11.81 7.24 30.04
N LEU A 80 -11.98 6.68 28.85
CA LEU A 80 -12.96 5.64 28.56
C LEU A 80 -12.25 4.43 27.95
N PRO A 81 -12.68 3.19 28.24
CA PRO A 81 -12.12 2.04 27.56
C PRO A 81 -12.33 2.12 26.05
N VAL A 82 -11.42 1.52 25.28
CA VAL A 82 -11.56 1.40 23.82
C VAL A 82 -12.88 0.69 23.50
N THR A 83 -13.78 1.40 22.83
CA THR A 83 -15.13 0.92 22.50
C THR A 83 -15.43 1.08 21.00
N PRO A 84 -16.30 0.19 20.44
CA PRO A 84 -16.79 0.35 19.08
C PRO A 84 -17.41 1.73 18.85
N GLN A 85 -17.21 2.29 17.67
CA GLN A 85 -17.69 3.64 17.33
C GLN A 85 -19.22 3.79 17.47
N SER A 86 -19.98 2.71 17.32
CA SER A 86 -21.44 2.69 17.45
C SER A 86 -21.96 3.00 18.87
N ILE A 87 -21.19 2.66 19.92
CA ILE A 87 -21.60 2.89 21.33
C ILE A 87 -20.78 3.99 22.01
N ARG A 88 -19.80 4.54 21.30
CA ARG A 88 -18.84 5.52 21.84
C ARG A 88 -19.51 6.80 22.32
N GLU A 89 -20.44 7.33 21.53
CA GLU A 89 -21.19 8.54 21.91
C GLU A 89 -22.00 8.33 23.20
N GLU A 90 -22.69 7.19 23.32
CA GLU A 90 -23.43 6.84 24.52
C GLU A 90 -22.49 6.73 25.75
N ALA A 91 -21.33 6.09 25.59
CA ALA A 91 -20.33 5.97 26.65
C ALA A 91 -19.82 7.36 27.10
N ILE A 92 -19.53 8.26 26.15
CA ILE A 92 -19.12 9.64 26.42
C ILE A 92 -20.22 10.40 27.17
N LEU A 93 -21.47 10.34 26.70
CA LEU A 93 -22.60 11.01 27.35
C LEU A 93 -22.84 10.48 28.78
N ARG A 94 -22.73 9.17 28.97
CA ARG A 94 -22.86 8.55 30.30
C ARG A 94 -21.73 8.96 31.24
N GLY A 95 -20.49 9.04 30.74
CA GLY A 95 -19.36 9.54 31.50
C GLY A 95 -19.53 11.03 31.85
N ALA A 96 -19.93 11.84 30.87
CA ALA A 96 -20.15 13.28 31.06
C ALA A 96 -21.22 13.54 32.12
N LYS A 97 -22.31 12.77 32.15
CA LYS A 97 -23.37 12.86 33.16
C LYS A 97 -22.90 12.62 34.59
N LYS A 98 -21.79 11.88 34.78
CA LYS A 98 -21.20 11.62 36.10
C LYS A 98 -20.25 12.74 36.54
N GLU A 99 -19.47 13.29 35.61
CA GLU A 99 -18.37 14.21 35.90
C GLU A 99 -18.74 15.70 35.78
N ILE A 100 -19.77 16.01 34.98
CA ILE A 100 -20.24 17.38 34.79
C ILE A 100 -21.27 17.73 35.86
N PRO A 101 -21.07 18.79 36.67
CA PRO A 101 -21.93 19.12 37.81
C PRO A 101 -23.28 19.75 37.41
N VAL A 102 -23.52 19.98 36.12
CA VAL A 102 -24.74 20.57 35.58
C VAL A 102 -25.48 19.51 34.75
N PRO A 103 -26.81 19.41 34.84
CA PRO A 103 -27.58 18.48 34.02
C PRO A 103 -27.25 18.64 32.54
N ILE A 104 -26.83 17.53 31.89
CA ILE A 104 -26.40 17.53 30.49
C ILE A 104 -27.51 18.00 29.54
N GLU A 105 -28.77 17.83 29.96
CA GLU A 105 -29.97 18.25 29.24
C GLU A 105 -30.02 19.79 29.10
N ASN A 106 -29.42 20.53 30.03
CA ASN A 106 -29.34 22.00 30.02
C ASN A 106 -28.10 22.54 29.27
N LEU A 107 -27.26 21.65 28.73
CA LEU A 107 -26.02 21.99 28.07
C LEU A 107 -26.03 21.60 26.59
N TYR A 108 -25.30 22.36 25.78
CA TYR A 108 -24.72 21.84 24.55
C TYR A 108 -23.37 21.22 24.90
N LEU A 109 -23.27 19.90 24.70
CA LEU A 109 -22.04 19.15 24.88
C LEU A 109 -21.29 19.03 23.54
N THR A 110 -19.99 19.22 23.59
CA THR A 110 -19.08 18.81 22.52
C THR A 110 -17.83 18.18 23.12
N TRP A 111 -17.19 17.32 22.36
CA TRP A 111 -16.00 16.61 22.82
C TRP A 111 -14.98 16.44 21.70
N HIS A 112 -13.73 16.28 22.11
CA HIS A 112 -12.60 16.02 21.23
C HIS A 112 -11.70 14.96 21.86
N GLN A 113 -11.27 13.97 21.08
CA GLN A 113 -10.30 12.98 21.56
C GLN A 113 -8.93 13.65 21.68
N ILE A 114 -8.32 13.60 22.86
CA ILE A 114 -7.04 14.26 23.16
C ILE A 114 -5.90 13.26 23.43
N GLY A 115 -6.21 11.96 23.47
CA GLY A 115 -5.22 10.92 23.72
C GLY A 115 -5.78 9.52 23.51
N GLU A 116 -4.87 8.58 23.32
CA GLU A 116 -5.13 7.16 23.18
C GLU A 116 -3.97 6.39 23.82
N SER A 117 -4.31 5.44 24.68
CA SER A 117 -3.40 4.43 25.21
C SER A 117 -3.92 3.04 24.77
N ASN A 118 -3.18 1.97 25.06
CA ASN A 118 -3.52 0.62 24.57
C ASN A 118 -4.97 0.19 24.87
N ASP A 119 -5.49 0.60 26.03
CA ASP A 119 -6.82 0.18 26.51
C ASP A 119 -7.79 1.35 26.75
N GLU A 120 -7.34 2.61 26.67
CA GLU A 120 -8.16 3.79 26.98
C GLU A 120 -8.08 4.89 25.92
N LEU A 121 -9.19 5.60 25.75
CA LEU A 121 -9.33 6.81 24.94
C LEU A 121 -9.63 7.99 25.86
N SER A 122 -8.85 9.06 25.75
CA SER A 122 -9.04 10.29 26.51
C SER A 122 -9.82 11.32 25.70
N TYR A 123 -10.88 11.87 26.28
CA TYR A 123 -11.72 12.89 25.67
C TYR A 123 -11.74 14.17 26.49
N PHE A 124 -11.48 15.30 25.85
CA PHE A 124 -11.83 16.61 26.38
C PHE A 124 -13.30 16.88 26.07
N ILE A 125 -14.11 17.05 27.11
CA ILE A 125 -15.54 17.34 26.99
C ILE A 125 -15.79 18.73 27.53
N VAL A 126 -16.57 19.52 26.80
CA VAL A 126 -17.07 20.81 27.26
C VAL A 126 -18.58 20.86 27.14
N GLY A 127 -19.21 21.42 28.17
CA GLY A 127 -20.62 21.78 28.20
C GLY A 127 -20.79 23.28 28.37
N VAL A 128 -21.62 23.86 27.51
CA VAL A 128 -22.02 25.27 27.59
C VAL A 128 -23.53 25.35 27.80
N PRO A 129 -24.04 26.15 28.76
CA PRO A 129 -25.46 26.38 28.95
C PRO A 129 -26.19 26.76 27.65
N ARG A 130 -27.34 26.12 27.41
CA ARG A 130 -28.08 26.29 26.15
C ARG A 130 -28.50 27.73 25.90
N ASN A 131 -28.97 28.42 26.94
CA ASN A 131 -29.41 29.82 26.87
C ASN A 131 -28.31 30.77 26.39
N LEU A 132 -27.05 30.54 26.78
CA LEU A 132 -25.91 31.36 26.34
C LEU A 132 -25.67 31.22 24.83
N ILE A 133 -25.61 29.97 24.34
CA ILE A 133 -25.44 29.70 22.91
C ILE A 133 -26.65 30.19 22.10
N ASP A 134 -27.87 29.93 22.59
CA ASP A 134 -29.09 30.28 21.87
C ASP A 134 -29.23 31.81 21.75
N SER A 135 -28.93 32.58 22.81
CA SER A 135 -28.91 34.06 22.77
C SER A 135 -27.82 34.59 21.81
N LEU A 136 -26.62 34.00 21.82
CA LEU A 136 -25.55 34.34 20.88
C LEU A 136 -25.97 34.08 19.43
N VAL A 137 -26.52 32.89 19.14
CA VAL A 137 -26.97 32.53 17.78
C VAL A 137 -28.10 33.44 17.32
N GLN A 138 -29.05 33.77 18.20
CA GLN A 138 -30.12 34.71 17.89
C GLN A 138 -29.56 36.09 17.53
N THR A 139 -28.67 36.64 18.35
CA THR A 139 -28.02 37.93 18.12
C THR A 139 -27.28 37.97 16.77
N LEU A 140 -26.51 36.93 16.47
CA LEU A 140 -25.80 36.82 15.19
C LEU A 140 -26.77 36.71 14.01
N THR A 141 -27.88 35.99 14.17
CA THR A 141 -28.91 35.84 13.14
C THR A 141 -29.60 37.18 12.87
N GLU A 142 -29.95 37.94 13.92
CA GLU A 142 -30.47 39.31 13.80
C GLU A 142 -29.49 40.25 13.08
N ALA A 143 -28.18 40.06 13.28
CA ALA A 143 -27.12 40.79 12.54
C ALA A 143 -26.89 40.26 11.10
N GLY A 144 -27.69 39.30 10.63
CA GLY A 144 -27.55 38.68 9.31
C GLY A 144 -26.28 37.84 9.16
N ILE A 145 -25.77 37.28 10.25
CA ILE A 145 -24.58 36.44 10.30
C ILE A 145 -24.99 35.00 10.62
N LYS A 146 -24.63 34.08 9.73
CA LYS A 146 -24.63 32.65 10.04
C LYS A 146 -23.23 32.25 10.48
N PRO A 147 -22.98 32.04 11.79
CA PRO A 147 -21.65 31.67 12.26
C PRO A 147 -21.19 30.36 11.64
N TYR A 148 -19.93 30.32 11.23
CA TYR A 148 -19.30 29.13 10.66
C TYR A 148 -18.82 28.16 11.74
N MET A 149 -18.35 28.72 12.87
CA MET A 149 -17.79 27.99 13.99
C MET A 149 -17.88 28.84 15.25
N MET A 150 -18.02 28.16 16.39
CA MET A 150 -17.94 28.76 17.71
C MET A 150 -16.86 28.05 18.53
N ASP A 151 -16.14 28.81 19.34
CA ASP A 151 -14.92 28.33 19.99
C ASP A 151 -14.70 29.00 21.36
N LEU A 152 -13.99 28.32 22.25
CA LEU A 152 -13.69 28.87 23.58
C LEU A 152 -12.54 29.87 23.49
N ARG A 153 -12.69 30.98 24.22
CA ARG A 153 -11.64 31.99 24.35
C ARG A 153 -10.34 31.43 24.90
N GLY A 154 -10.38 30.63 25.97
CA GLY A 154 -9.18 30.03 26.55
C GLY A 154 -8.39 29.17 25.54
N LEU A 155 -9.08 28.38 24.72
CA LEU A 155 -8.44 27.61 23.65
C LEU A 155 -7.91 28.49 22.52
N ALA A 156 -8.62 29.57 22.19
CA ALA A 156 -8.18 30.53 21.19
C ALA A 156 -6.91 31.26 21.65
N LEU A 157 -6.85 31.73 22.89
CA LEU A 157 -5.68 32.35 23.49
C LEU A 157 -4.47 31.41 23.44
N ALA A 158 -4.63 30.15 23.87
CA ALA A 158 -3.57 29.15 23.81
C ALA A 158 -3.05 28.93 22.38
N ARG A 159 -3.96 28.87 21.40
CA ARG A 159 -3.60 28.82 19.96
C ARG A 159 -2.86 30.06 19.46
N ALA A 160 -3.20 31.25 19.94
CA ALA A 160 -2.56 32.49 19.54
C ALA A 160 -1.10 32.54 20.00
N VAL A 161 -0.85 32.06 21.22
CA VAL A 161 0.49 31.95 21.80
C VAL A 161 1.32 30.85 21.13
N ASN A 162 0.71 29.68 20.87
CA ASN A 162 1.35 28.58 20.14
C ASN A 162 2.71 28.15 20.74
N GLN A 163 2.76 27.97 22.06
CA GLN A 163 3.93 27.49 22.80
C GLN A 163 3.60 26.19 23.56
N PRO A 164 4.60 25.31 23.79
CA PRO A 164 4.37 24.06 24.51
C PRO A 164 4.03 24.25 25.99
N ASP A 165 4.68 25.21 26.63
CA ASP A 165 4.50 25.56 28.03
C ASP A 165 4.32 27.08 28.12
N ALA A 166 3.19 27.55 28.64
CA ALA A 166 2.92 28.97 28.80
C ALA A 166 1.80 29.21 29.82
N ILE A 167 1.87 30.33 30.50
CA ILE A 167 0.81 30.86 31.36
C ILE A 167 0.19 32.04 30.63
N LEU A 168 -1.11 32.02 30.38
CA LEU A 168 -1.81 33.10 29.70
C LEU A 168 -2.73 33.79 30.71
N LEU A 169 -2.64 35.12 30.75
CA LEU A 169 -3.52 35.98 31.52
C LEU A 169 -4.12 37.03 30.58
N SER A 170 -5.41 36.90 30.28
CA SER A 170 -6.17 37.91 29.54
C SER A 170 -6.94 38.79 30.52
N LEU A 171 -6.62 40.08 30.56
CA LEU A 171 -7.28 41.08 31.41
C LEU A 171 -8.28 41.90 30.60
N GLU A 172 -9.55 41.51 30.63
CA GLU A 172 -10.64 42.35 30.12
C GLU A 172 -11.30 43.13 31.28
N PRO A 173 -12.03 44.22 30.98
CA PRO A 173 -12.67 45.03 32.02
C PRO A 173 -13.73 44.27 32.84
N ASP A 174 -14.27 43.19 32.30
CA ASP A 174 -15.45 42.47 32.80
C ASP A 174 -15.18 41.01 33.19
N TYR A 175 -14.09 40.41 32.71
CA TYR A 175 -13.65 39.07 33.10
C TYR A 175 -12.15 38.90 32.85
N PHE A 176 -11.55 37.95 33.56
CA PHE A 176 -10.17 37.53 33.35
C PHE A 176 -10.14 36.08 32.92
N ASP A 177 -9.40 35.78 31.84
CA ASP A 177 -9.14 34.40 31.44
C ASP A 177 -7.72 34.01 31.81
N ILE A 178 -7.60 32.90 32.53
CA ILE A 178 -6.34 32.27 32.89
C ILE A 178 -6.25 30.93 32.20
N VAL A 179 -5.19 30.71 31.43
CA VAL A 179 -4.94 29.43 30.77
C VAL A 179 -3.52 28.98 31.06
N VAL A 180 -3.38 27.76 31.56
CA VAL A 180 -2.08 27.11 31.69
C VAL A 180 -1.97 26.10 30.55
N VAL A 181 -0.99 26.30 29.68
CA VAL A 181 -0.58 25.36 28.65
C VAL A 181 0.65 24.61 29.17
N ALA A 182 0.60 23.29 29.09
CA ALA A 182 1.71 22.44 29.48
C ALA A 182 1.78 21.22 28.56
N ASN A 183 3.00 20.80 28.20
CA ASN A 183 3.22 19.66 27.31
C ASN A 183 2.45 19.81 25.98
N GLY A 184 2.40 21.02 25.43
CA GLY A 184 1.75 21.31 24.15
C GLY A 184 0.23 21.46 24.21
N LYS A 185 -0.42 21.32 25.36
CA LYS A 185 -1.90 21.35 25.43
C LYS A 185 -2.42 22.26 26.54
N PRO A 186 -3.59 22.89 26.38
CA PRO A 186 -4.29 23.55 27.48
C PRO A 186 -4.57 22.54 28.60
N ALA A 187 -3.94 22.73 29.75
CA ALA A 187 -4.02 21.80 30.88
C ALA A 187 -5.03 22.25 31.94
N THR A 188 -5.14 23.56 32.16
CA THR A 188 -6.24 24.16 32.93
C THR A 188 -6.63 25.50 32.33
N MET A 189 -7.93 25.79 32.39
CA MET A 189 -8.55 27.04 32.02
C MET A 189 -9.47 27.48 33.16
N HIS A 190 -9.38 28.74 33.54
CA HIS A 190 -10.20 29.36 34.57
C HIS A 190 -10.61 30.75 34.12
N THR A 191 -11.87 31.11 34.37
CA THR A 191 -12.37 32.47 34.14
C THR A 191 -12.76 33.04 35.49
N ALA A 192 -12.27 34.24 35.79
CA ALA A 192 -12.54 34.96 37.02
C ALA A 192 -13.18 36.32 36.74
N MET A 193 -13.88 36.85 37.73
CA MET A 193 -14.50 38.18 37.63
C MET A 193 -13.62 39.26 38.32
N PRO A 194 -13.61 40.49 37.78
CA PRO A 194 -13.04 41.68 38.42
C PRO A 194 -13.67 41.95 39.79
N ARG A 195 -13.09 42.89 40.57
CA ARG A 195 -13.62 43.25 41.91
C ARG A 195 -14.98 43.95 41.87
N GLY A 196 -15.39 44.49 40.72
CA GLY A 196 -16.70 45.14 40.51
C GLY A 196 -16.62 46.67 40.47
N GLU A 197 -17.77 47.34 40.62
CA GLU A 197 -17.88 48.80 40.51
C GLU A 197 -16.99 49.54 41.52
N GLY A 198 -16.28 50.57 41.04
CA GLY A 198 -15.39 51.41 41.85
C GLY A 198 -13.97 50.87 42.03
N ALA A 199 -13.68 49.63 41.61
CA ALA A 199 -12.32 49.11 41.59
C ALA A 199 -11.47 49.81 40.53
N ASN A 200 -10.26 50.23 40.91
CA ASN A 200 -9.31 50.78 39.95
C ASN A 200 -8.59 49.65 39.17
N ILE A 201 -7.68 50.02 38.27
CA ILE A 201 -6.92 49.03 37.49
C ILE A 201 -6.03 48.15 38.39
N GLU A 202 -5.41 48.72 39.42
CA GLU A 202 -4.53 47.99 40.34
C GLU A 202 -5.31 46.92 41.12
N ASP A 203 -6.49 47.27 41.62
CA ASP A 203 -7.41 46.37 42.30
C ASP A 203 -7.78 45.15 41.46
N ASN A 204 -8.09 45.40 40.19
CA ASN A 204 -8.47 44.38 39.22
C ASN A 204 -7.28 43.52 38.80
N VAL A 205 -6.10 44.11 38.62
CA VAL A 205 -4.87 43.37 38.34
C VAL A 205 -4.49 42.48 39.52
N MET A 206 -4.52 42.97 40.76
CA MET A 206 -4.25 42.18 41.96
C MET A 206 -5.25 41.02 42.11
N ARG A 207 -6.54 41.28 41.85
CA ARG A 207 -7.57 40.25 41.81
C ARG A 207 -7.26 39.16 40.78
N ALA A 208 -6.81 39.54 39.59
CA ALA A 208 -6.44 38.62 38.53
C ALA A 208 -5.19 37.79 38.90
N VAL A 209 -4.19 38.43 39.51
CA VAL A 209 -2.99 37.76 40.03
C VAL A 209 -3.33 36.75 41.14
N ASP A 210 -4.24 37.08 42.06
CA ASP A 210 -4.69 36.14 43.09
C ASP A 210 -5.31 34.87 42.47
N GLU A 211 -6.16 35.02 41.46
CA GLU A 211 -6.77 33.89 40.76
C GLU A 211 -5.77 33.12 39.91
N LEU A 212 -4.81 33.83 39.30
CA LEU A 212 -3.72 33.22 38.57
C LEU A 212 -2.88 32.33 39.49
N ASN A 213 -2.45 32.84 40.65
CA ASN A 213 -1.65 32.11 41.61
C ASN A 213 -2.41 30.90 42.17
N LYS A 214 -3.72 31.02 42.43
CA LYS A 214 -4.56 29.86 42.79
C LYS A 214 -4.63 28.82 41.67
N THR A 215 -4.76 29.26 40.42
CA THR A 215 -4.85 28.37 39.24
C THR A 215 -3.54 27.62 39.02
N ILE A 216 -2.41 28.31 39.13
CA ILE A 216 -1.06 27.73 39.08
C ILE A 216 -0.86 26.75 40.24
N GLY A 217 -1.24 27.14 41.46
CA GLY A 217 -1.18 26.28 42.64
C GLY A 217 -2.01 25.00 42.47
N PHE A 218 -3.23 25.11 41.94
CA PHE A 218 -4.07 23.95 41.61
C PHE A 218 -3.41 23.04 40.57
N TYR A 219 -2.84 23.61 39.50
CA TYR A 219 -2.14 22.83 38.48
C TYR A 219 -0.94 22.07 39.07
N ASN A 220 -0.05 22.77 39.78
CA ASN A 220 1.16 22.19 40.37
C ASN A 220 0.81 21.10 41.40
N ASN A 221 -0.17 21.34 42.27
CA ASN A 221 -0.61 20.38 43.28
C ASN A 221 -1.28 19.14 42.67
N SER A 222 -1.95 19.30 41.52
CA SER A 222 -2.55 18.18 40.79
C SER A 222 -1.53 17.37 39.98
N ARG A 223 -0.31 17.91 39.79
CA ARG A 223 0.79 17.31 39.02
C ARG A 223 2.14 17.49 39.72
N PRO A 224 2.33 16.87 40.90
CA PRO A 224 3.54 17.08 41.70
C PRO A 224 4.82 16.59 41.00
N GLU A 225 4.72 15.66 40.05
CA GLU A 225 5.86 15.14 39.29
C GLU A 225 6.29 16.06 38.13
N GLU A 226 5.39 16.91 37.65
CA GLU A 226 5.61 17.82 36.52
C GLU A 226 5.03 19.22 36.81
N PRO A 227 5.55 19.97 37.80
CA PRO A 227 5.11 21.33 38.06
C PRO A 227 5.56 22.29 36.95
N LEU A 228 4.90 23.45 36.87
CA LEU A 228 5.35 24.54 35.99
C LEU A 228 6.76 25.00 36.38
N LYS A 229 7.62 25.15 35.39
CA LYS A 229 8.99 25.61 35.60
C LYS A 229 9.00 27.12 35.89
N PRO A 230 9.90 27.63 36.76
CA PRO A 230 9.97 29.06 37.06
C PRO A 230 10.24 29.96 35.85
N ASP A 231 10.82 29.42 34.77
CA ASP A 231 11.08 30.11 33.51
C ASP A 231 9.92 30.01 32.50
N THR A 232 8.77 29.44 32.90
CA THR A 232 7.60 29.33 32.02
C THR A 232 7.08 30.74 31.69
N PRO A 233 6.94 31.11 30.41
CA PRO A 233 6.55 32.46 30.04
C PRO A 233 5.11 32.77 30.43
N LEU A 234 4.91 33.95 31.02
CA LEU A 234 3.60 34.53 31.29
C LEU A 234 3.25 35.52 30.19
N ILE A 235 2.21 35.22 29.43
CA ILE A 235 1.72 36.04 28.34
C ILE A 235 0.53 36.86 28.84
N LEU A 236 0.71 38.17 28.85
CA LEU A 236 -0.32 39.14 29.24
C LEU A 236 -1.00 39.71 28.00
N THR A 237 -2.34 39.74 27.99
CA THR A 237 -3.17 40.26 26.89
C THR A 237 -4.46 40.87 27.43
N GLY A 238 -5.31 41.44 26.57
CA GLY A 238 -6.60 42.02 26.94
C GLY A 238 -6.52 43.54 27.10
N GLU A 239 -7.68 44.19 27.22
CA GLU A 239 -7.76 45.66 27.25
C GLU A 239 -6.96 46.31 28.38
N LEU A 240 -7.03 45.76 29.59
CA LEU A 240 -6.31 46.33 30.74
C LEU A 240 -4.79 46.14 30.63
N SER A 241 -4.32 45.20 29.79
CA SER A 241 -2.89 44.98 29.58
C SER A 241 -2.19 46.08 28.77
N VAL A 242 -2.96 46.94 28.09
CA VAL A 242 -2.45 48.10 27.35
C VAL A 242 -1.86 49.14 28.31
N ASP A 243 -2.35 49.19 29.56
CA ASP A 243 -1.78 50.04 30.60
C ASP A 243 -0.43 49.45 31.08
N PRO A 244 0.68 50.21 31.01
CA PRO A 244 1.98 49.75 31.48
C PRO A 244 1.98 49.30 32.95
N THR A 245 1.10 49.87 33.77
CA THR A 245 0.94 49.54 35.19
C THR A 245 0.53 48.08 35.37
N ALA A 246 -0.38 47.58 34.52
CA ALA A 246 -0.84 46.19 34.59
C ALA A 246 0.33 45.22 34.39
N ARG A 247 1.18 45.49 33.38
CA ARG A 247 2.36 44.65 33.12
C ARG A 247 3.36 44.67 34.27
N GLN A 248 3.62 45.85 34.84
CA GLN A 248 4.54 46.01 35.97
C GLN A 248 4.06 45.25 37.21
N LEU A 249 2.77 45.38 37.56
CA LEU A 249 2.17 44.69 38.70
C LEU A 249 2.19 43.17 38.50
N VAL A 250 1.77 42.67 37.35
CA VAL A 250 1.80 41.22 37.04
C VAL A 250 3.24 40.68 37.12
N GLN A 251 4.22 41.41 36.59
CA GLN A 251 5.62 41.00 36.64
C GLN A 251 6.17 40.96 38.07
N ALA A 252 5.77 41.91 38.92
CA ALA A 252 6.23 42.00 40.31
C ALA A 252 5.65 40.89 41.20
N GLU A 253 4.39 40.51 40.97
CA GLU A 253 3.64 39.64 41.90
C GLU A 253 3.64 38.15 41.53
N THR A 254 3.92 37.78 40.27
CA THR A 254 3.78 36.39 39.80
C THR A 254 5.08 35.59 39.83
N GLY A 255 6.25 36.24 39.77
CA GLY A 255 7.55 35.58 39.71
C GLY A 255 7.86 34.86 38.39
N TYR A 256 6.98 34.95 37.38
CA TYR A 256 7.19 34.40 36.03
C TYR A 256 7.60 35.51 35.05
N PRO A 257 8.40 35.22 34.01
CA PRO A 257 8.80 36.21 33.01
C PRO A 257 7.61 36.64 32.13
N VAL A 258 7.29 37.94 32.12
CA VAL A 258 6.15 38.46 31.33
C VAL A 258 6.57 38.82 29.90
N GLU A 259 6.29 37.91 28.96
CA GLU A 259 6.71 38.00 27.56
C GLU A 259 5.59 38.53 26.64
N PRO A 260 5.93 39.22 25.53
CA PRO A 260 4.95 39.62 24.53
C PRO A 260 4.43 38.42 23.74
N VAL A 261 3.18 38.48 23.29
CA VAL A 261 2.61 37.49 22.36
C VAL A 261 3.36 37.58 21.01
N LEU A 262 3.77 36.44 20.45
CA LEU A 262 4.37 36.36 19.11
C LEU A 262 3.59 35.36 18.24
N PRO A 263 2.43 35.76 17.68
CA PRO A 263 1.58 34.82 16.97
C PRO A 263 2.17 34.48 15.59
N PRO A 264 1.92 33.27 15.05
CA PRO A 264 2.48 32.81 13.76
C PRO A 264 1.75 33.40 12.53
N ILE A 265 1.46 34.71 12.56
CA ILE A 265 0.76 35.47 11.51
C ILE A 265 1.51 36.77 11.16
N ILE A 266 1.14 37.37 10.02
CA ILE A 266 1.72 38.62 9.52
C ILE A 266 0.86 39.79 10.01
N LEU A 267 1.42 40.57 10.93
CA LEU A 267 0.80 41.73 11.55
C LEU A 267 1.16 43.04 10.83
N PRO A 268 0.22 43.99 10.68
CA PRO A 268 0.50 45.38 10.34
C PRO A 268 1.30 46.08 11.46
N PRO A 269 2.09 47.12 11.16
CA PRO A 269 2.91 47.82 12.17
C PRO A 269 2.13 48.38 13.36
N ASP A 270 0.95 48.97 13.13
CA ASP A 270 0.13 49.63 14.16
C ASP A 270 -0.98 48.71 14.71
N PHE A 271 -0.82 47.40 14.56
CA PHE A 271 -1.84 46.46 14.98
C PHE A 271 -1.85 46.31 16.52
N PRO A 272 -2.97 46.59 17.20
CA PRO A 272 -3.05 46.50 18.66
C PRO A 272 -3.17 45.03 19.08
N LEU A 273 -2.04 44.34 19.14
CA LEU A 273 -1.97 42.89 19.33
C LEU A 273 -2.72 42.41 20.57
N ASP A 274 -2.50 43.06 21.71
CA ASP A 274 -3.06 42.64 23.00
C ASP A 274 -4.60 42.63 23.03
N LEU A 275 -5.24 43.50 22.23
CA LEU A 275 -6.71 43.57 22.10
C LEU A 275 -7.29 42.47 21.20
N TYR A 276 -6.50 41.97 20.25
CA TYR A 276 -6.95 41.04 19.21
C TYR A 276 -6.30 39.65 19.30
N THR A 277 -5.52 39.34 20.34
CA THR A 277 -4.93 38.01 20.56
C THR A 277 -5.98 36.90 20.47
N ASN A 278 -7.15 37.07 21.08
CA ASN A 278 -8.25 36.11 20.98
C ASN A 278 -8.71 35.90 19.53
N ASN A 279 -8.94 37.00 18.80
CA ASN A 279 -9.33 36.96 17.39
C ASN A 279 -8.29 36.25 16.51
N ILE A 280 -7.01 36.46 16.79
CA ILE A 280 -5.92 35.74 16.12
C ILE A 280 -6.00 34.25 16.40
N GLY A 281 -6.18 33.87 17.67
CA GLY A 281 -6.39 32.49 18.10
C GLY A 281 -7.53 31.79 17.39
N LEU A 282 -8.69 32.45 17.30
CA LEU A 282 -9.84 31.98 16.52
C LEU A 282 -9.48 31.76 15.05
N ALA A 283 -8.74 32.70 14.46
CA ALA A 283 -8.37 32.62 13.05
C ALA A 283 -7.44 31.44 12.77
N LEU A 284 -6.48 31.20 13.67
CA LEU A 284 -5.50 30.12 13.58
C LEU A 284 -6.14 28.73 13.59
N LYS A 285 -7.31 28.55 14.20
CA LYS A 285 -8.07 27.29 14.20
C LYS A 285 -8.33 26.70 12.81
N LYS A 286 -8.43 27.55 11.78
CA LYS A 286 -8.64 27.11 10.38
C LYS A 286 -7.39 27.19 9.51
N MET A 287 -6.26 27.57 10.08
CA MET A 287 -4.98 27.62 9.38
C MET A 287 -4.18 26.37 9.73
N ARG A 288 -3.73 25.61 8.74
CA ARG A 288 -2.70 24.59 8.98
C ARG A 288 -1.41 25.32 9.31
N LEU A 289 -1.09 25.41 10.60
CA LEU A 289 0.25 25.76 11.03
C LEU A 289 1.17 24.58 10.66
N LYS A 290 2.14 24.81 9.78
CA LYS A 290 3.27 23.88 9.65
C LYS A 290 4.07 24.05 10.93
N SER A 291 4.38 22.96 11.63
CA SER A 291 5.32 22.96 12.75
C SER A 291 6.59 23.68 12.33
N THR A 292 6.99 24.71 13.08
CA THR A 292 8.16 25.55 12.79
C THR A 292 9.34 25.22 13.72
N ALA A 293 9.27 24.18 14.54
CA ALA A 293 10.34 23.86 15.50
C ALA A 293 11.35 22.84 14.95
N LYS A 294 12.64 23.09 15.27
CA LYS A 294 13.71 22.08 15.24
C LYS A 294 13.33 20.93 16.16
N ALA A 295 13.67 19.70 15.77
CA ALA A 295 13.47 18.48 16.55
C ALA A 295 13.91 18.67 18.03
N GLY A 296 12.97 18.59 18.97
CA GLY A 296 13.25 18.57 20.41
C GLY A 296 12.45 19.55 21.29
N VAL A 297 11.79 20.56 20.73
CA VAL A 297 10.85 21.43 21.47
C VAL A 297 9.42 21.02 21.09
N GLY A 298 8.59 20.67 22.08
CA GLY A 298 7.23 20.16 21.84
C GLY A 298 6.39 21.14 21.03
N ASP A 299 5.61 20.61 20.09
CA ASP A 299 4.64 21.41 19.33
C ASP A 299 3.39 21.65 20.18
N TYR A 300 2.74 22.81 20.00
CA TYR A 300 1.40 23.04 20.53
C TYR A 300 0.38 22.19 19.75
N HIS A 301 -0.39 21.39 20.48
CA HIS A 301 -1.46 20.53 20.01
C HIS A 301 -2.82 21.13 20.40
N ASP A 302 -3.54 21.63 19.40
CA ASP A 302 -4.86 22.24 19.61
C ASP A 302 -5.93 21.21 19.98
N ILE A 303 -6.87 21.65 20.81
CA ILE A 303 -8.11 20.91 21.10
C ILE A 303 -9.17 21.40 20.11
N ASP A 304 -9.39 20.65 19.02
CA ASP A 304 -10.30 21.06 17.94
C ASP A 304 -11.77 20.74 18.27
N ILE A 305 -12.36 21.58 19.12
CA ILE A 305 -13.80 21.57 19.40
C ILE A 305 -14.56 22.57 18.53
N ASN A 306 -15.82 22.26 18.19
CA ASN A 306 -16.73 23.23 17.59
C ASN A 306 -18.00 23.30 18.42
N LEU A 307 -18.16 24.41 19.14
CA LEU A 307 -19.28 24.63 20.04
C LEU A 307 -20.61 24.90 19.33
N MET A 308 -20.60 25.01 18.00
CA MET A 308 -21.81 25.16 17.21
C MET A 308 -22.70 23.91 17.37
N PRO A 309 -23.89 24.03 17.99
CA PRO A 309 -24.84 22.93 18.10
C PRO A 309 -25.27 22.42 16.73
N GLU A 310 -25.54 21.12 16.61
CA GLU A 310 -25.96 20.51 15.35
C GLU A 310 -27.19 21.17 14.73
N LYS A 311 -28.16 21.55 15.56
CA LYS A 311 -29.39 22.26 15.13
C LYS A 311 -29.12 23.58 14.39
N TYR A 312 -27.94 24.19 14.58
CA TYR A 312 -27.54 25.44 13.94
C TYR A 312 -26.46 25.26 12.87
N ARG A 313 -25.88 24.07 12.72
CA ARG A 313 -24.94 23.78 11.64
C ARG A 313 -25.70 23.82 10.32
N ALA A 314 -25.19 24.59 9.36
CA ALA A 314 -25.72 24.52 8.00
C ALA A 314 -25.61 23.06 7.51
N GLU A 315 -26.69 22.49 6.97
CA GLU A 315 -26.57 21.26 6.20
C GLU A 315 -25.45 21.49 5.17
N SER A 316 -24.41 20.68 5.24
CA SER A 316 -23.28 20.79 4.34
C SER A 316 -23.82 20.74 2.91
N ASN A 317 -23.66 21.82 2.14
CA ASN A 317 -24.03 21.84 0.72
C ASN A 317 -23.36 20.69 -0.05
N ARG A 318 -22.29 20.05 0.47
CA ARG A 318 -21.74 18.81 -0.12
C ARG A 318 -22.71 17.64 -0.07
N ALA A 319 -23.54 17.52 0.97
CA ALA A 319 -24.54 16.47 1.07
C ALA A 319 -25.68 16.69 0.07
N ALA A 320 -26.18 17.93 -0.04
CA ALA A 320 -27.17 18.31 -1.04
C ALA A 320 -26.61 18.18 -2.48
N PHE A 321 -25.39 18.65 -2.71
CA PHE A 321 -24.68 18.49 -3.98
C PHE A 321 -24.49 17.00 -4.31
N ARG A 322 -24.06 16.15 -3.37
CA ARG A 322 -23.94 14.71 -3.59
C ARG A 322 -25.29 14.05 -3.91
N ARG A 323 -26.38 14.45 -3.22
CA ARG A 323 -27.73 13.92 -3.47
C ARG A 323 -28.25 14.27 -4.87
N LEU A 324 -27.87 15.42 -5.44
CA LEU A 324 -28.33 15.84 -6.77
C LEU A 324 -27.38 15.41 -7.90
N PHE A 325 -26.07 15.52 -7.69
CA PHE A 325 -25.06 15.32 -8.74
C PHE A 325 -24.74 13.85 -9.01
N VAL A 326 -24.75 12.99 -7.99
CA VAL A 326 -24.49 11.54 -8.15
C VAL A 326 -25.54 10.86 -9.05
N PRO A 327 -26.86 11.05 -8.83
CA PRO A 327 -27.86 10.47 -9.73
C PRO A 327 -27.79 11.10 -11.13
N ALA A 328 -27.52 12.41 -11.26
CA ALA A 328 -27.35 13.03 -12.57
C ALA A 328 -26.15 12.45 -13.35
N MET A 329 -25.03 12.18 -12.67
CA MET A 329 -23.84 11.59 -13.29
C MET A 329 -24.08 10.12 -13.67
N LEU A 330 -24.84 9.36 -12.87
CA LEU A 330 -25.27 8.01 -13.22
C LEU A 330 -26.17 7.99 -14.46
N VAL A 331 -27.11 8.92 -14.58
CA VAL A 331 -27.96 9.05 -15.78
C VAL A 331 -27.10 9.38 -17.00
N ILE A 332 -26.18 10.33 -16.89
CA ILE A 332 -25.25 10.68 -17.98
C ILE A 332 -24.36 9.48 -18.37
N ALA A 333 -23.80 8.76 -17.40
CA ALA A 333 -22.99 7.57 -17.65
C ALA A 333 -23.80 6.45 -18.32
N THR A 334 -25.06 6.27 -17.92
CA THR A 334 -25.97 5.28 -18.52
C THR A 334 -26.29 5.64 -19.97
N VAL A 335 -26.57 6.92 -20.25
CA VAL A 335 -26.81 7.43 -21.60
C VAL A 335 -25.56 7.30 -22.48
N LEU A 336 -24.37 7.57 -21.94
CA LEU A 336 -23.10 7.42 -22.66
C LEU A 336 -22.67 5.96 -22.86
N MET A 337 -23.07 5.04 -21.98
CA MET A 337 -22.82 3.60 -22.12
C MET A 337 -23.68 2.95 -23.21
N LEU A 338 -24.86 3.51 -23.53
CA LEU A 338 -25.77 2.98 -24.54
C LEU A 338 -25.12 2.87 -25.95
N PRO A 339 -24.48 3.92 -26.51
CA PRO A 339 -23.80 3.82 -27.80
C PRO A 339 -22.56 2.90 -27.76
N ALA A 340 -21.86 2.83 -26.62
CA ALA A 340 -20.72 1.91 -26.48
C ALA A 340 -21.15 0.43 -26.56
N TYR A 341 -22.30 0.08 -25.97
CA TYR A 341 -22.87 -1.26 -26.07
C TYR A 341 -23.19 -1.63 -27.53
N GLN A 342 -23.76 -0.69 -28.31
CA GLN A 342 -24.08 -0.91 -29.72
C GLN A 342 -22.83 -1.16 -30.59
N THR A 343 -21.71 -0.47 -30.30
CA THR A 343 -20.45 -0.69 -31.05
C THR A 343 -19.77 -2.02 -30.73
N PHE A 344 -19.95 -2.54 -29.51
CA PHE A 344 -19.39 -3.83 -29.10
C PHE A 344 -20.05 -5.01 -29.84
N ASP A 345 -21.37 -4.96 -30.09
CA ASP A 345 -22.08 -6.02 -30.81
C ASP A 345 -21.64 -6.12 -32.29
N ILE A 346 -21.40 -4.99 -32.97
CA ILE A 346 -20.92 -4.98 -34.37
C ILE A 346 -19.54 -5.66 -34.45
N THR A 347 -18.63 -5.34 -33.53
CA THR A 347 -17.26 -5.93 -33.48
C THR A 347 -17.28 -7.44 -33.21
N ARG A 348 -18.28 -7.93 -32.46
CA ARG A 348 -18.45 -9.36 -32.15
C ARG A 348 -18.87 -10.19 -33.37
N THR A 349 -19.63 -9.59 -34.29
CA THR A 349 -20.02 -10.26 -35.56
C THR A 349 -18.85 -10.38 -36.54
N GLU A 350 -17.96 -9.38 -36.57
CA GLU A 350 -16.80 -9.37 -37.45
C GLU A 350 -15.70 -10.34 -36.98
N THR A 351 -15.48 -10.43 -35.66
CA THR A 351 -14.56 -11.41 -35.06
C THR A 351 -15.05 -12.86 -35.19
N ALA A 352 -16.37 -13.10 -35.15
CA ALA A 352 -16.94 -14.41 -35.45
C ALA A 352 -16.71 -14.82 -36.92
N ARG A 353 -16.78 -13.87 -37.87
CA ARG A 353 -16.53 -14.13 -39.29
C ARG A 353 -15.05 -14.43 -39.57
N LEU A 354 -14.13 -13.72 -38.91
CA LEU A 354 -12.69 -13.99 -39.04
C LEU A 354 -12.31 -15.32 -38.37
N GLY A 355 -12.94 -15.66 -37.23
CA GLY A 355 -12.76 -16.93 -36.56
C GLY A 355 -13.20 -18.13 -37.42
N SER A 356 -14.32 -18.03 -38.15
CA SER A 356 -14.75 -19.12 -39.04
C SER A 356 -13.81 -19.30 -40.24
N GLN A 357 -13.25 -18.21 -40.79
CA GLN A 357 -12.24 -18.30 -41.84
C GLN A 357 -10.92 -18.91 -41.34
N ALA A 358 -10.49 -18.57 -40.12
CA ALA A 358 -9.27 -19.12 -39.52
C ALA A 358 -9.38 -20.63 -39.25
N VAL A 359 -10.55 -21.13 -38.84
CA VAL A 359 -10.79 -22.56 -38.63
C VAL A 359 -10.67 -23.33 -39.95
N ILE A 360 -11.25 -22.83 -41.03
CA ILE A 360 -11.18 -23.48 -42.35
C ILE A 360 -9.72 -23.57 -42.84
N VAL A 361 -8.96 -22.48 -42.74
CA VAL A 361 -7.54 -22.48 -43.15
C VAL A 361 -6.70 -23.40 -42.25
N SER A 362 -7.01 -23.48 -40.95
CA SER A 362 -6.31 -24.39 -40.03
C SER A 362 -6.56 -25.86 -40.34
N ASP A 363 -7.78 -26.21 -40.78
CA ASP A 363 -8.13 -27.58 -41.18
C ASP A 363 -7.40 -27.99 -42.47
N GLU A 364 -7.34 -27.10 -43.47
CA GLU A 364 -6.56 -27.34 -44.68
C GLU A 364 -5.06 -27.56 -44.38
N LEU A 365 -4.48 -26.75 -43.50
CA LEU A 365 -3.08 -26.91 -43.08
C LEU A 365 -2.84 -28.22 -42.32
N TYR A 366 -3.78 -28.64 -41.48
CA TYR A 366 -3.69 -29.91 -40.75
C TYR A 366 -3.72 -31.10 -41.72
N GLN A 367 -4.60 -31.07 -42.72
CA GLN A 367 -4.67 -32.11 -43.75
C GLN A 367 -3.40 -32.19 -44.61
N VAL A 368 -2.83 -31.04 -44.98
CA VAL A 368 -1.54 -31.00 -45.69
C VAL A 368 -0.42 -31.58 -44.82
N ARG A 369 -0.42 -31.30 -43.51
CA ARG A 369 0.56 -31.86 -42.59
C ARG A 369 0.47 -33.38 -42.49
N ILE A 370 -0.74 -33.94 -42.35
CA ILE A 370 -0.93 -35.40 -42.33
C ILE A 370 -0.38 -36.04 -43.60
N ARG A 371 -0.68 -35.48 -44.78
CA ARG A 371 -0.16 -36.00 -46.05
C ARG A 371 1.36 -35.93 -46.13
N ALA A 372 1.97 -34.88 -45.59
CA ALA A 372 3.42 -34.76 -45.53
C ALA A 372 4.05 -35.78 -44.57
N ASP A 373 3.43 -36.03 -43.42
CA ASP A 373 3.91 -37.03 -42.46
C ASP A 373 3.72 -38.47 -43.02
N GLU A 374 2.63 -38.76 -43.74
CA GLU A 374 2.43 -40.02 -44.47
C GLU A 374 3.49 -40.23 -45.56
N ALA A 375 3.83 -39.18 -46.31
CA ALA A 375 4.89 -39.24 -47.31
C ALA A 375 6.27 -39.49 -46.68
N ALA A 376 6.57 -38.86 -45.54
CA ALA A 376 7.80 -39.10 -44.81
C ALA A 376 7.90 -40.54 -44.27
N ALA A 377 6.79 -41.11 -43.78
CA ALA A 377 6.74 -42.50 -43.34
C ALA A 377 6.97 -43.48 -44.51
N ILE A 378 6.47 -43.18 -45.71
CA ILE A 378 6.76 -43.97 -46.91
C ILE A 378 8.24 -43.89 -47.28
N GLU A 379 8.86 -42.71 -47.17
CA GLU A 379 10.28 -42.52 -47.45
C GLU A 379 11.18 -43.30 -46.47
N GLU A 380 10.78 -43.39 -45.20
CA GLU A 380 11.43 -44.25 -44.19
C GLU A 380 11.33 -45.74 -44.58
N VAL A 381 10.15 -46.21 -45.00
CA VAL A 381 9.97 -47.59 -45.48
C VAL A 381 10.80 -47.88 -46.73
N ILE A 382 10.89 -46.94 -47.68
CA ILE A 382 11.74 -47.09 -48.87
C ILE A 382 13.21 -47.19 -48.48
N THR A 383 13.66 -46.38 -47.53
CA THR A 383 15.04 -46.41 -47.03
C THR A 383 15.35 -47.77 -46.41
N GLN A 384 14.45 -48.28 -45.57
CA GLN A 384 14.60 -49.59 -44.94
C GLN A 384 14.61 -50.73 -45.97
N LEU A 385 13.74 -50.67 -46.98
CA LEU A 385 13.68 -51.67 -48.04
C LEU A 385 14.95 -51.67 -48.91
N SER A 386 15.54 -50.49 -49.15
CA SER A 386 16.81 -50.37 -49.89
C SER A 386 17.98 -50.99 -49.11
N ALA A 387 18.02 -50.85 -47.79
CA ALA A 387 19.03 -51.48 -46.93
C ALA A 387 18.90 -53.01 -46.93
N ASP A 388 17.68 -53.55 -46.87
CA ASP A 388 17.44 -55.00 -46.96
C ASP A 388 17.88 -55.58 -48.32
N LEU A 389 17.75 -54.79 -49.40
CA LEU A 389 18.14 -55.20 -50.75
C LEU A 389 19.67 -55.30 -50.92
N GLU A 390 20.44 -54.42 -50.28
CA GLU A 390 21.92 -54.53 -50.21
C GLU A 390 22.36 -55.80 -49.48
N VAL A 391 21.70 -56.16 -48.36
CA VAL A 391 22.01 -57.38 -47.59
C VAL A 391 21.73 -58.64 -48.42
N LEU A 392 20.63 -58.66 -49.19
CA LEU A 392 20.31 -59.77 -50.08
C LEU A 392 21.28 -59.89 -51.26
N GLN A 393 21.76 -58.77 -51.82
CA GLN A 393 22.79 -58.80 -52.87
C GLN A 393 24.12 -59.37 -52.36
N GLN A 394 24.53 -59.04 -51.13
CA GLN A 394 25.70 -59.68 -50.50
C GLN A 394 25.51 -61.19 -50.34
N HIS A 395 24.32 -61.65 -49.97
CA HIS A 395 24.03 -63.08 -49.85
C HIS A 395 24.09 -63.82 -51.20
N HIS A 396 23.69 -63.14 -52.29
CA HIS A 396 23.75 -63.72 -53.63
C HIS A 396 25.20 -63.88 -54.14
N GLN A 397 26.11 -62.95 -53.78
CA GLN A 397 27.55 -63.09 -54.11
C GLN A 397 28.21 -64.28 -53.41
N LEU A 398 27.73 -64.68 -52.23
CA LEU A 398 28.23 -65.88 -51.53
C LEU A 398 27.79 -67.19 -52.20
N LEU A 399 26.59 -67.21 -52.81
CA LEU A 399 26.05 -68.40 -53.49
C LEU A 399 26.65 -68.64 -54.89
N ALA A 400 27.19 -67.60 -55.54
CA ALA A 400 27.82 -67.70 -56.87
C ALA A 400 29.21 -68.39 -56.87
N ARG A 401 29.72 -68.86 -55.72
CA ARG A 401 31.01 -69.58 -55.59
C ARG A 401 30.87 -71.11 -55.66
N THR A 402 29.68 -71.63 -55.88
CA THR A 402 29.36 -73.06 -55.82
C THR A 402 29.84 -73.85 -57.06
N ASP A 403 30.07 -73.18 -58.20
CA ASP A 403 30.50 -73.83 -59.44
C ASP A 403 31.92 -74.45 -59.34
N ASP A 404 32.79 -73.90 -58.48
CA ASP A 404 34.18 -74.39 -58.32
C ASP A 404 34.26 -75.74 -57.59
N ILE A 405 33.20 -76.16 -56.90
CA ILE A 405 33.14 -77.43 -56.15
C ILE A 405 32.82 -78.59 -57.09
N ALA A 406 31.92 -78.39 -58.05
CA ALA A 406 31.50 -79.43 -58.99
C ALA A 406 32.65 -79.82 -59.93
N ASP A 407 33.36 -78.84 -60.49
CA ASP A 407 34.48 -79.06 -61.41
C ASP A 407 35.64 -79.85 -60.76
N ASN A 408 35.96 -79.54 -59.49
CA ASN A 408 37.01 -80.24 -58.73
C ASN A 408 36.68 -81.72 -58.48
N LEU A 409 35.41 -82.02 -58.19
CA LEU A 409 34.97 -83.39 -57.92
C LEU A 409 34.97 -84.23 -59.20
N GLU A 410 34.58 -83.67 -60.34
CA GLU A 410 34.62 -84.39 -61.62
C GLU A 410 36.06 -84.74 -62.03
N MET A 411 36.99 -83.81 -61.86
CA MET A 411 38.41 -84.00 -62.22
C MET A 411 39.10 -85.07 -61.38
N ILE A 412 38.92 -85.04 -60.06
CA ILE A 412 39.51 -86.06 -59.17
C ILE A 412 38.93 -87.43 -59.48
N THR A 413 37.64 -87.50 -59.79
CA THR A 413 36.95 -88.76 -60.08
C THR A 413 37.42 -89.40 -61.38
N ASN A 414 37.75 -88.60 -62.41
CA ASN A 414 38.26 -89.12 -63.68
C ASN A 414 39.65 -89.78 -63.56
N ALA A 415 40.52 -89.30 -62.67
CA ALA A 415 41.83 -89.90 -62.41
C ALA A 415 41.77 -91.24 -61.64
N ILE A 416 40.61 -91.62 -61.05
CA ILE A 416 40.44 -92.83 -60.22
C ILE A 416 40.53 -94.14 -61.02
N THR A 417 40.44 -94.10 -62.35
CA THR A 417 40.38 -95.34 -63.17
C THR A 417 41.61 -96.25 -63.08
N GLN A 418 42.64 -95.86 -62.34
CA GLN A 418 43.79 -96.69 -62.03
C GLN A 418 44.00 -96.95 -60.53
N ILE A 419 43.03 -96.72 -59.63
CA ILE A 419 43.14 -97.09 -58.21
C ILE A 419 41.88 -97.82 -57.73
N GLY A 420 42.07 -98.79 -56.83
CA GLY A 420 41.02 -99.63 -56.26
C GLY A 420 39.83 -98.86 -55.66
N TYR A 421 40.06 -97.95 -54.70
CA TYR A 421 38.97 -97.22 -54.05
C TYR A 421 39.42 -95.98 -53.24
N LEU A 422 38.69 -94.86 -53.32
CA LEU A 422 38.88 -93.66 -52.46
C LEU A 422 37.94 -93.69 -51.25
N THR A 423 38.45 -93.34 -50.07
CA THR A 423 37.69 -93.30 -48.82
C THR A 423 37.20 -91.92 -48.45
N SER A 424 37.95 -90.85 -48.76
CA SER A 424 37.51 -89.48 -48.51
C SER A 424 38.18 -88.47 -49.45
N ILE A 425 37.43 -87.41 -49.78
CA ILE A 425 37.91 -86.23 -50.50
C ILE A 425 37.49 -85.01 -49.68
N ASN A 426 38.45 -84.17 -49.31
CA ASN A 426 38.21 -82.94 -48.57
C ASN A 426 38.72 -81.74 -49.36
N ILE A 427 37.80 -80.88 -49.81
CA ILE A 427 38.08 -79.70 -50.64
C ILE A 427 38.14 -78.48 -49.71
N GLY A 428 39.34 -77.95 -49.50
CA GLY A 428 39.60 -76.74 -48.74
C GLY A 428 39.80 -75.52 -49.65
N VAL A 429 39.95 -74.34 -49.03
CA VAL A 429 40.09 -73.05 -49.75
C VAL A 429 41.34 -73.01 -50.64
N ASP A 430 42.40 -73.75 -50.25
CA ASP A 430 43.73 -73.68 -50.88
C ASP A 430 44.19 -75.01 -51.52
N GLY A 431 43.36 -76.06 -51.49
CA GLY A 431 43.74 -77.38 -52.00
C GLY A 431 42.77 -78.51 -51.69
N VAL A 432 43.01 -79.67 -52.28
CA VAL A 432 42.20 -80.88 -52.10
C VAL A 432 43.03 -82.01 -51.50
N ILE A 433 42.48 -82.67 -50.49
CA ILE A 433 43.08 -83.84 -49.84
C ILE A 433 42.27 -85.07 -50.24
N THR A 434 42.95 -86.07 -50.79
CA THR A 434 42.38 -87.34 -51.26
C THR A 434 42.99 -88.51 -50.49
N CYS A 435 42.14 -89.33 -49.87
CA CYS A 435 42.56 -90.56 -49.18
C CYS A 435 41.94 -91.79 -49.84
N GLY A 436 42.68 -92.89 -49.91
CA GLY A 436 42.20 -94.13 -50.51
C GLY A 436 43.00 -95.37 -50.14
N GLN A 437 42.59 -96.50 -50.69
CA GLN A 437 43.26 -97.79 -50.55
C GLN A 437 43.50 -98.42 -51.93
N THR A 438 44.61 -99.14 -52.06
CA THR A 438 45.05 -99.79 -53.29
C THR A 438 45.81 -101.09 -53.00
N ASP A 439 46.04 -101.85 -54.08
CA ASP A 439 46.61 -103.19 -54.11
C ASP A 439 48.14 -103.13 -54.08
N SER A 440 48.73 -102.04 -54.58
CA SER A 440 50.19 -101.85 -54.64
C SER A 440 50.59 -100.37 -54.54
N ILE A 441 51.77 -100.11 -53.96
CA ILE A 441 52.36 -98.76 -53.93
C ILE A 441 52.56 -98.20 -55.35
N ALA A 442 52.88 -99.05 -56.33
CA ALA A 442 53.08 -98.63 -57.71
C ALA A 442 51.81 -97.96 -58.31
N THR A 443 50.64 -98.39 -57.84
CA THR A 443 49.34 -97.86 -58.23
C THR A 443 49.14 -96.43 -57.71
N VAL A 444 49.59 -96.14 -56.47
CA VAL A 444 49.57 -94.77 -55.89
C VAL A 444 50.43 -93.81 -56.70
N THR A 445 51.63 -94.23 -57.07
CA THR A 445 52.53 -93.38 -57.88
C THR A 445 51.98 -93.10 -59.26
N THR A 446 51.25 -94.05 -59.86
CA THR A 446 50.63 -93.84 -61.18
C THR A 446 49.47 -92.86 -61.08
N TYR A 447 48.68 -92.92 -60.01
CA TYR A 447 47.61 -91.94 -59.77
C TYR A 447 48.12 -90.52 -59.59
N VAL A 448 49.19 -90.35 -58.80
CA VAL A 448 49.80 -89.04 -58.61
C VAL A 448 50.33 -88.48 -59.93
N ALA A 449 50.99 -89.31 -60.74
CA ALA A 449 51.43 -88.91 -62.08
C ALA A 449 50.25 -88.50 -62.98
N ALA A 450 49.11 -89.20 -62.90
CA ALA A 450 47.91 -88.81 -63.65
C ALA A 450 47.33 -87.47 -63.18
N LEU A 451 47.33 -87.20 -61.87
CA LEU A 451 46.90 -85.90 -61.33
C LEU A 451 47.84 -84.76 -61.71
N GLU A 452 49.15 -85.02 -61.78
CA GLU A 452 50.13 -84.04 -62.28
C GLU A 452 49.97 -83.78 -63.78
N GLU A 453 49.68 -84.81 -64.58
CA GLU A 453 49.51 -84.69 -66.04
C GLU A 453 48.27 -83.86 -66.43
N LEU A 454 47.26 -83.79 -65.55
CA LEU A 454 46.12 -82.88 -65.75
C LEU A 454 46.53 -81.40 -65.73
N GLY A 455 47.67 -81.05 -65.15
CA GLY A 455 48.25 -79.70 -65.18
C GLY A 455 47.47 -78.60 -64.42
N TYR A 456 46.44 -78.98 -63.67
CA TYR A 456 45.54 -78.05 -62.96
C TYR A 456 45.99 -77.68 -61.54
N TYR A 457 46.79 -78.53 -60.91
CA TYR A 457 47.29 -78.32 -59.56
C TYR A 457 48.74 -77.86 -59.63
N SER A 458 49.07 -76.80 -58.89
CA SER A 458 50.44 -76.28 -58.83
C SER A 458 51.40 -77.24 -58.11
N GLU A 459 50.89 -78.08 -57.21
CA GLU A 459 51.64 -79.12 -56.53
C GLU A 459 50.75 -80.34 -56.23
N VAL A 460 51.26 -81.55 -56.48
CA VAL A 460 50.62 -82.82 -56.14
C VAL A 460 51.66 -83.65 -55.39
N ARG A 461 51.35 -84.09 -54.16
CA ARG A 461 52.30 -84.90 -53.37
C ARG A 461 51.61 -85.99 -52.57
N ILE A 462 52.30 -87.12 -52.44
CA ILE A 462 51.93 -88.20 -51.53
C ILE A 462 52.30 -87.76 -50.12
N ALA A 463 51.30 -87.56 -49.28
CA ALA A 463 51.48 -87.17 -47.88
C ALA A 463 51.77 -88.37 -46.99
N ASP A 464 51.16 -89.53 -47.26
CA ASP A 464 51.35 -90.75 -46.46
C ASP A 464 51.03 -92.03 -47.25
N VAL A 465 51.73 -93.14 -46.96
CA VAL A 465 51.49 -94.49 -47.52
C VAL A 465 51.82 -95.57 -46.48
N GLU A 466 50.81 -96.35 -46.08
CA GLU A 466 50.94 -97.47 -45.13
C GLU A 466 50.66 -98.83 -45.81
N VAL A 467 51.52 -99.83 -45.62
CA VAL A 467 51.37 -101.19 -46.18
C VAL A 467 51.06 -102.19 -45.06
N GLY A 468 49.92 -102.88 -45.15
CA GLY A 468 49.44 -103.85 -44.15
C GLY A 468 50.04 -105.25 -44.31
N ASP A 469 50.63 -105.78 -43.23
CA ASP A 469 51.31 -107.08 -43.15
C ASP A 469 50.31 -108.21 -42.79
N THR A 470 50.01 -109.08 -43.76
CA THR A 470 48.96 -110.13 -43.64
C THR A 470 49.47 -111.38 -42.93
N THR A 471 49.27 -111.46 -41.61
CA THR A 471 49.41 -112.69 -40.82
C THR A 471 48.14 -112.98 -40.00
N GLU A 472 47.02 -113.24 -40.68
CA GLU A 472 45.99 -114.25 -40.35
C GLU A 472 44.91 -114.27 -41.47
N PRO A 473 44.45 -115.44 -41.95
CA PRO A 473 43.70 -115.53 -43.20
C PRO A 473 42.19 -115.50 -42.96
N SER A 474 41.54 -114.38 -43.28
CA SER A 474 40.13 -114.36 -43.65
C SER A 474 39.96 -113.66 -44.99
N GLU A 475 39.11 -114.25 -45.83
CA GLU A 475 39.00 -114.01 -47.27
C GLU A 475 38.61 -112.56 -47.61
N SER A 476 39.29 -111.98 -48.63
CA SER A 476 39.02 -110.69 -49.31
C SER A 476 39.66 -109.39 -48.80
N THR A 477 40.98 -109.36 -48.59
CA THR A 477 41.75 -108.09 -48.63
C THR A 477 42.59 -108.03 -49.91
N GLU A 478 41.99 -107.48 -50.96
CA GLU A 478 42.65 -107.26 -52.26
C GLU A 478 43.46 -105.94 -52.27
N TYR A 479 43.34 -105.12 -51.22
CA TYR A 479 43.93 -103.78 -51.11
C TYR A 479 44.65 -103.61 -49.77
N ASN A 480 45.97 -103.79 -49.77
CA ASN A 480 46.79 -103.77 -48.55
C ASN A 480 47.58 -102.46 -48.36
N VAL A 481 47.35 -101.45 -49.21
CA VAL A 481 48.07 -100.17 -49.15
C VAL A 481 47.09 -99.03 -48.98
N ALA A 482 47.18 -98.28 -47.87
CA ALA A 482 46.43 -97.04 -47.67
C ALA A 482 47.30 -95.84 -48.08
N PHE A 483 46.71 -94.81 -48.67
CA PHE A 483 47.44 -93.61 -49.09
C PHE A 483 46.67 -92.31 -48.85
N THR A 484 47.41 -91.21 -48.73
CA THR A 484 46.89 -89.84 -48.74
C THR A 484 47.68 -89.00 -49.74
N VAL A 485 46.98 -88.34 -50.66
CA VAL A 485 47.52 -87.37 -51.62
C VAL A 485 46.95 -86.01 -51.31
N VAL A 486 47.80 -84.99 -51.36
CA VAL A 486 47.41 -83.58 -51.21
C VAL A 486 47.73 -82.87 -52.51
N THR A 487 46.74 -82.18 -53.06
CA THR A 487 46.89 -81.27 -54.20
C THR A 487 46.62 -79.85 -53.77
N THR A 488 47.43 -78.90 -54.25
CA THR A 488 47.22 -77.46 -54.02
C THR A 488 47.06 -76.75 -55.35
N ARG A 489 46.23 -75.72 -55.38
CA ARG A 489 45.98 -74.91 -56.57
C ARG A 489 46.92 -73.71 -56.63
#